data_AF-A0A961HC01-F1
#
_entry.id   AF-A0A961HC01-F1
#
_cell.length_a   1.000
_cell.length_b   1.000
_cell.length_c   1.000
_cell.angle_alpha   90.00
_cell.angle_beta   90.00
_cell.angle_gamma   90.00
#
_symmetry.space_group_name_H-M   'P 1'
#
loop_
_entity.id
_entity.type
_entity.pdbx_description
1 polymer ?
#
loop_
_entity_poly.entity_id
_entity_poly.type
_entity_poly.pdbx_seq_one_letter_code
_entity_poly.pdbx_strand_id
1 'polypeptide(L)'
;RNIPPLAERITRVLEYTNYGSLLLIVVIALVNGVAEELFFRGALYTALGRFHPVLISTLLYAVATSASGNPMLGFAALVLGTVCALQRRATGGVLAPVLTHVVWGLIMVLALPPIFGL
;
A
#
# COMPACT_ATOMS: atom_id res chain seq x y z
N ARG A 1 -6.60 27.56 -29.90
CA ARG A 1 -5.65 28.54 -29.30
C ARG A 1 -4.64 27.74 -28.49
N ASN A 2 -3.48 27.43 -29.08
CA ASN A 2 -2.42 26.65 -28.44
C ASN A 2 -1.78 27.47 -27.32
N ILE A 3 -1.61 26.86 -26.14
CA ILE A 3 -0.91 27.44 -25.00
C ILE A 3 0.44 26.71 -24.89
N PRO A 4 1.53 27.25 -25.46
CA PRO A 4 2.80 26.55 -25.63
C PRO A 4 3.46 26.00 -24.35
N PRO A 5 3.42 26.66 -23.18
CA PRO A 5 4.11 26.14 -21.99
C PRO A 5 3.44 24.89 -21.37
N LEU A 6 2.19 24.59 -21.74
CA LEU A 6 1.49 23.39 -21.26
C LEU A 6 1.91 22.14 -22.07
N ALA A 7 2.14 22.31 -23.37
CA ALA A 7 2.58 21.22 -24.26
C ALA A 7 3.95 20.69 -23.85
N GLU A 8 4.87 21.57 -23.43
CA GLU A 8 6.24 21.19 -23.04
C GLU A 8 6.30 20.41 -21.71
N ARG A 9 5.36 20.67 -20.78
CA ARG A 9 5.17 19.84 -19.58
C ARG A 9 4.54 18.49 -19.89
N ILE A 10 3.70 18.42 -20.91
CA ILE A 10 3.07 17.17 -21.36
C ILE A 10 4.10 16.28 -22.06
N THR A 11 4.99 16.80 -22.90
CA THR A 11 6.08 16.00 -23.50
C THR A 11 7.07 15.47 -22.47
N ARG A 12 7.39 16.25 -21.42
CA ARG A 12 8.28 15.82 -20.34
C ARG A 12 7.64 14.78 -19.40
N VAL A 13 6.31 14.70 -19.36
CA VAL A 13 5.55 13.63 -18.69
C VAL A 13 5.42 12.40 -19.59
N LEU A 14 5.32 12.59 -20.90
CA LEU A 14 5.21 11.50 -21.89
C LEU A 14 6.53 10.76 -22.16
N GLU A 15 7.69 11.38 -21.92
CA GLU A 15 8.99 10.69 -21.92
C GLU A 15 9.11 9.61 -20.81
N TYR A 16 8.24 9.63 -19.80
CA TYR A 16 8.18 8.58 -18.77
C TYR A 16 7.13 7.49 -19.06
N THR A 17 6.30 7.63 -20.10
CA THR A 17 5.16 6.73 -20.34
C THR A 17 5.57 5.35 -20.89
N ASN A 18 6.86 5.14 -21.20
CA ASN A 18 7.38 3.83 -21.63
C ASN A 18 8.16 3.04 -20.56
N TYR A 19 8.21 3.48 -19.30
CA TYR A 19 9.12 2.89 -18.28
C TYR A 19 8.49 2.42 -16.97
N GLY A 20 7.22 2.00 -16.98
CA GLY A 20 6.65 1.21 -15.89
C GLY A 20 6.15 -0.12 -16.42
N SER A 21 7.00 -1.16 -16.45
CA SER A 21 6.50 -2.51 -16.71
C SER A 21 5.42 -2.80 -15.67
N LEU A 22 4.16 -3.02 -16.10
CA LEU A 22 3.05 -3.36 -15.20
C LEU A 22 3.45 -4.52 -14.28
N LEU A 23 4.20 -5.48 -14.83
CA LEU A 23 4.79 -6.59 -14.08
C LEU A 23 5.73 -6.10 -12.98
N LEU A 24 6.60 -5.11 -13.25
CA LEU A 24 7.48 -4.53 -12.24
C LEU A 24 6.70 -3.80 -11.15
N ILE A 25 5.65 -3.05 -11.49
CA ILE A 25 4.77 -2.37 -10.51
C ILE A 25 4.10 -3.41 -9.61
N VAL A 26 3.54 -4.47 -10.21
CA VAL A 26 2.93 -5.58 -9.47
C VAL A 26 3.96 -6.24 -8.55
N VAL A 27 5.13 -6.60 -9.05
CA VAL A 27 6.18 -7.24 -8.25
C VAL A 27 6.60 -6.35 -7.08
N ILE A 28 6.83 -5.06 -7.31
CA ILE A 28 7.17 -4.10 -6.25
C ILE A 28 6.03 -4.02 -5.23
N ALA A 29 4.77 -3.90 -5.66
CA ALA A 29 3.62 -3.84 -4.77
C ALA A 29 3.47 -5.11 -3.91
N LEU A 30 3.70 -6.29 -4.51
CA LEU A 30 3.66 -7.57 -3.81
C LEU A 30 4.78 -7.68 -2.78
N VAL A 31 6.02 -7.40 -3.17
CA VAL A 31 7.17 -7.44 -2.26
C VAL A 31 7.01 -6.41 -1.14
N ASN A 32 6.52 -5.21 -1.45
CA ASN A 32 6.25 -4.18 -0.46
C ASN A 32 5.17 -4.62 0.52
N GLY A 33 4.04 -5.16 0.06
CA GLY A 33 2.98 -5.67 0.93
C GLY A 33 3.47 -6.79 1.86
N VAL A 34 4.31 -7.71 1.37
CA VAL A 34 4.95 -8.74 2.20
C VAL A 34 5.87 -8.09 3.25
N ALA A 35 6.73 -7.17 2.84
CA ALA A 35 7.69 -6.50 3.73
C ALA A 35 6.98 -5.69 4.82
N GLU A 36 5.92 -4.96 4.46
CA GLU A 36 5.09 -4.20 5.39
C GLU A 36 4.49 -5.11 6.46
N GLU A 37 3.92 -6.27 6.10
CA GLU A 37 3.34 -7.17 7.09
C GLU A 37 4.39 -7.85 7.97
N LEU A 38 5.56 -8.20 7.41
CA LEU A 38 6.69 -8.70 8.21
C LEU A 38 7.18 -7.66 9.22
N PHE A 39 7.20 -6.38 8.85
CA PHE A 39 7.61 -5.31 9.74
C PHE A 39 6.52 -4.96 10.76
N PHE A 40 5.33 -4.53 10.30
CA PHE A 40 4.27 -4.01 11.16
C PHE A 40 3.57 -5.11 11.97
N ARG A 41 3.24 -6.27 11.37
CA ARG A 41 2.52 -7.38 12.04
C ARG A 41 3.46 -8.47 12.55
N GLY A 42 4.69 -8.52 12.05
CA GLY A 42 5.75 -9.38 12.56
C GLY A 42 6.55 -8.70 13.67
N ALA A 43 7.61 -7.98 13.30
CA ALA A 43 8.59 -7.44 14.23
C ALA A 43 7.98 -6.43 15.23
N LEU A 44 7.31 -5.39 14.73
CA LEU A 44 6.74 -4.32 15.54
C LEU A 44 5.63 -4.85 16.46
N TYR A 45 4.64 -5.57 15.91
CA TYR A 45 3.54 -6.13 16.70
C TYR A 45 4.05 -7.05 17.83
N THR A 46 5.08 -7.86 17.54
CA THR A 46 5.68 -8.76 18.54
C THR A 46 6.43 -7.97 19.60
N ALA A 47 7.19 -6.94 19.22
CA ALA A 47 7.93 -6.07 20.14
C ALA A 47 7.01 -5.31 21.10
N LEU A 48 5.80 -4.96 20.67
CA LEU A 48 4.80 -4.27 21.50
C LEU A 48 4.19 -5.17 22.59
N GLY A 49 4.25 -6.50 22.44
CA GLY A 49 3.75 -7.45 23.43
C GLY A 49 2.29 -7.19 23.81
N ARG A 50 2.05 -6.84 25.09
CA ARG A 50 0.70 -6.53 25.61
C ARG A 50 0.31 -5.05 25.50
N PHE A 51 1.21 -4.19 25.04
CA PHE A 51 0.99 -2.76 24.99
C PHE A 51 0.24 -2.35 23.72
N HIS A 52 -1.05 -2.68 23.65
CA HIS A 52 -1.96 -2.32 22.55
C HIS A 52 -1.42 -2.59 21.12
N PRO A 53 -0.93 -3.81 20.82
CA PRO A 53 -0.21 -4.08 19.58
C PRO A 53 -1.06 -3.86 18.31
N VAL A 54 -2.38 -4.11 18.38
CA VAL A 54 -3.31 -3.87 17.27
C VAL A 54 -3.41 -2.37 16.94
N LEU A 55 -3.60 -1.54 17.95
CA LEU A 55 -3.80 -0.10 17.75
C LEU A 55 -2.52 0.57 17.27
N ILE A 56 -1.40 0.33 17.96
CA ILE A 56 -0.13 1.02 17.67
C ILE A 56 0.43 0.61 16.31
N SER A 57 0.43 -0.70 15.98
CA SER A 57 0.90 -1.14 14.65
C SER A 57 0.07 -0.55 13.51
N THR A 58 -1.25 -0.41 13.71
CA THR A 58 -2.15 0.19 12.72
C THR A 58 -1.95 1.69 12.57
N LEU A 59 -1.82 2.43 13.67
CA LEU A 59 -1.61 3.88 13.61
C LEU A 59 -0.25 4.21 12.98
N LEU A 60 0.81 3.50 13.36
CA LEU A 60 2.13 3.69 12.76
C LEU A 60 2.12 3.34 11.27
N TYR A 61 1.42 2.27 10.89
CA TYR A 61 1.22 1.93 9.49
C TYR A 61 0.51 3.07 8.73
N ALA A 62 -0.62 3.56 9.23
CA ALA A 62 -1.37 4.63 8.58
C ALA A 62 -0.57 5.93 8.47
N VAL A 63 0.22 6.30 9.49
CA VAL A 63 1.12 7.46 9.44
C VAL A 63 2.20 7.27 8.37
N ALA A 64 2.86 6.11 8.35
CA ALA A 64 3.88 5.81 7.35
C ALA A 64 3.31 5.85 5.92
N THR A 65 2.13 5.25 5.70
CA THR A 65 1.47 5.28 4.39
C THR A 65 1.03 6.69 4.00
N SER A 66 0.58 7.51 4.95
CA SER A 66 0.18 8.90 4.69
C SER A 66 1.34 9.80 4.24
N ALA A 67 2.58 9.43 4.58
CA ALA A 67 3.78 10.15 4.14
C ALA A 67 4.00 10.09 2.61
N SER A 68 3.26 9.22 1.90
CA SER A 68 3.20 9.21 0.43
C SER A 68 2.57 10.46 -0.19
N GLY A 69 1.95 11.33 0.62
CA GLY A 69 1.30 12.56 0.16
C GLY A 69 -0.17 12.39 -0.27
N ASN A 70 -0.73 11.18 -0.12
CA ASN A 70 -2.13 10.91 -0.42
C ASN A 70 -2.93 10.53 0.85
N PRO A 71 -3.74 11.45 1.40
CA PRO A 71 -4.55 11.19 2.59
C PRO A 71 -5.52 10.00 2.45
N MET A 72 -6.00 9.70 1.23
CA MET A 72 -6.88 8.55 0.99
C MET A 72 -6.15 7.23 1.24
N LEU A 73 -4.85 7.16 0.93
CA LEU A 73 -4.04 5.98 1.25
C LEU A 73 -3.86 5.81 2.75
N GLY A 74 -3.77 6.90 3.52
CA GLY A 74 -3.79 6.86 4.98
C GLY A 74 -5.09 6.27 5.54
N PHE A 75 -6.23 6.67 4.99
CA PHE A 75 -7.53 6.10 5.37
C PHE A 75 -7.62 4.61 5.01
N ALA A 76 -7.23 4.24 3.79
CA ALA A 76 -7.16 2.84 3.37
C ALA A 76 -6.24 2.01 4.28
N ALA A 77 -5.11 2.58 4.70
CA ALA A 77 -4.18 1.95 5.62
C ALA A 77 -4.75 1.73 7.03
N LEU A 78 -5.65 2.60 7.52
CA LEU A 78 -6.37 2.34 8.77
C LEU A 78 -7.29 1.11 8.65
N VAL A 79 -8.02 0.99 7.54
CA VAL A 79 -8.94 -0.13 7.31
C VAL A 79 -8.17 -1.43 7.13
N LEU A 80 -7.29 -1.48 6.12
CA LEU A 80 -6.47 -2.66 5.83
C LEU A 80 -5.63 -3.03 7.04
N GLY A 81 -5.02 -2.01 7.67
CA GLY A 81 -4.14 -2.24 8.79
C GLY A 81 -4.84 -2.80 10.02
N THR A 82 -6.08 -2.38 10.28
CA THR A 82 -6.92 -2.95 11.34
C THR A 82 -7.23 -4.42 11.04
N VAL A 83 -7.65 -4.74 9.80
CA VAL A 83 -7.94 -6.11 9.39
C VAL A 83 -6.71 -7.01 9.54
N CYS A 84 -5.55 -6.58 9.03
CA CYS A 84 -4.29 -7.33 9.13
C CYS A 84 -3.87 -7.54 10.60
N ALA A 85 -4.02 -6.52 11.46
CA ALA A 85 -3.71 -6.64 12.88
C ALA A 85 -4.64 -7.61 13.61
N LEU A 86 -5.93 -7.64 13.27
CA LEU A 86 -6.88 -8.61 13.80
C LEU A 86 -6.57 -10.03 13.33
N GLN A 87 -6.21 -10.21 12.06
CA GLN A 87 -5.76 -11.49 11.51
C GLN A 87 -4.49 -11.99 12.21
N ARG A 88 -3.51 -11.11 12.44
CA ARG A 88 -2.30 -11.42 13.21
C ARG A 88 -2.63 -11.90 14.63
N ARG A 89 -3.59 -11.24 15.30
CA ARG A 89 -4.06 -11.61 16.63
C ARG A 89 -4.78 -12.97 16.65
N ALA A 90 -5.60 -13.24 15.64
CA ALA A 90 -6.39 -14.47 15.56
C ALA A 90 -5.55 -15.70 15.18
N THR A 91 -4.58 -15.53 14.27
CA THR A 91 -3.81 -16.65 13.69
C THR A 91 -2.49 -16.92 14.37
N GLY A 92 -1.96 -15.97 15.14
CA GLY A 92 -0.64 -16.14 15.75
C GLY A 92 0.54 -16.03 14.77
N GLY A 93 0.30 -15.80 13.47
CA GLY A 93 1.34 -15.61 12.46
C GLY A 93 1.07 -14.44 11.49
N VAL A 94 1.98 -14.24 10.54
CA VAL A 94 1.91 -13.15 9.54
C VAL A 94 1.38 -13.60 8.17
N LEU A 95 1.15 -14.90 7.96
CA LEU A 95 0.71 -15.40 6.66
C LEU A 95 -0.68 -14.88 6.26
N ALA A 96 -1.65 -14.91 7.18
CA ALA A 96 -2.99 -14.39 6.92
C ALA A 96 -3.01 -12.89 6.55
N PRO A 97 -2.33 -11.99 7.29
CA PRO A 97 -2.23 -10.59 6.89
C PRO A 97 -1.44 -10.39 5.59
N VAL A 98 -0.36 -11.14 5.35
CA VAL A 98 0.39 -11.07 4.07
C VAL A 98 -0.51 -11.38 2.88
N LEU A 99 -1.29 -12.48 2.94
CA LEU A 99 -2.19 -12.85 1.86
C LEU A 99 -3.26 -11.77 1.62
N THR A 100 -3.82 -11.22 2.70
CA THR A 100 -4.84 -10.16 2.61
C THR A 100 -4.26 -8.90 1.98
N HIS A 101 -3.06 -8.48 2.40
CA HIS A 101 -2.37 -7.32 1.88
C HIS A 101 -2.02 -7.51 0.39
N VAL A 102 -1.48 -8.66 0.02
CA VAL A 102 -1.15 -8.99 -1.37
C VAL A 102 -2.39 -8.93 -2.27
N VAL A 103 -3.49 -9.55 -1.85
CA VAL A 103 -4.75 -9.51 -2.61
C VAL A 103 -5.27 -8.09 -2.72
N TRP A 104 -5.24 -7.31 -1.63
CA TRP A 104 -5.60 -5.89 -1.65
C TRP A 104 -4.74 -5.11 -2.65
N GLY A 105 -3.42 -5.27 -2.61
CA GLY A 105 -2.49 -4.62 -3.53
C GLY A 105 -2.76 -4.98 -4.99
N LEU A 106 -3.04 -6.24 -5.29
CA LEU A 106 -3.42 -6.67 -6.65
C LEU A 106 -4.74 -6.03 -7.09
N ILE A 107 -5.75 -5.95 -6.22
CA ILE A 107 -7.01 -5.26 -6.53
C ILE A 107 -6.73 -3.78 -6.83
N MET A 108 -5.93 -3.11 -6.00
CA MET A 108 -5.59 -1.68 -6.18
C MET A 108 -4.83 -1.42 -7.49
N VAL A 109 -3.93 -2.31 -7.89
CA VAL A 109 -3.08 -2.13 -9.08
C VAL A 109 -3.74 -2.61 -10.37
N LEU A 110 -4.51 -3.71 -10.34
CA LEU A 110 -5.02 -4.37 -11.55
C LEU A 110 -6.52 -4.19 -11.76
N ALA A 111 -7.33 -4.20 -10.70
CA ALA A 111 -8.79 -4.21 -10.81
C ALA A 111 -9.39 -2.81 -10.67
N LEU A 112 -8.81 -1.97 -9.81
CA LEU A 112 -9.34 -0.63 -9.53
C LEU A 112 -9.22 0.33 -10.72
N PRO A 113 -8.07 0.45 -11.43
CA PRO A 113 -7.94 1.42 -12.53
C PRO A 113 -8.98 1.21 -13.66
N PRO A 114 -9.19 -0.03 -14.17
CA PRO A 114 -10.19 -0.27 -15.21
C PRO A 114 -11.63 0.09 -14.80
N ILE A 115 -11.99 -0.06 -13.52
CA ILE A 115 -13.33 0.29 -13.00
C ILE A 115 -13.56 1.81 -13.09
N PHE A 116 -12.51 2.61 -12.95
CA PHE A 116 -12.57 4.07 -13.04
C PHE A 116 -12.17 4.63 -14.41
N GLY A 117 -11.97 3.75 -15.42
CA GLY A 117 -11.61 4.14 -16.78
C GLY A 117 -10.18 4.67 -16.92
N LEU A 118 -9.28 4.23 -16.04
CA LEU A 118 -7.84 4.51 -16.06
C LEU A 118 -7.05 3.36 -16.69
#